data_AF-N1UXR7-F1
#
_entry.id   AF-N1UXR7-F1
#
_cell.length_a   1.000
_cell.length_b   1.000
_cell.length_c   1.000
_cell.angle_alpha   90.00
_cell.angle_beta   90.00
_cell.angle_gamma   90.00
#
_symmetry.space_group_name_H-M   'P 1'
#
loop_
_entity.id
_entity.type
_entity.pdbx_description
1 polymer ?
#
loop_
_entity_poly.entity_id
_entity_poly.type
_entity_poly.pdbx_seq_one_letter_code
_entity_poly.pdbx_strand_id
1 'polypeptide(L)'
;MATGRFILLHDPEGSELWDGTFRIVTYIRAQLDAEMGNDTLLGSVAWTWLVEALDIHKAMYRNAGGTATRILSESFGTLAGQQDAIDIELRASWTPDNAQVQAHLEAWSDMVCTFAGLPPLPEGVASLPNRRRN
;
A
#
# COMPACT_ATOMS: atom_id res chain seq x y z
N MET A 1 7.83 6.17 -8.77
CA MET A 1 8.58 5.32 -7.80
C MET A 1 7.71 5.15 -6.56
N ALA A 2 7.57 3.93 -6.03
CA ALA A 2 6.85 3.68 -4.78
C ALA A 2 7.79 3.22 -3.68
N THR A 3 7.47 3.54 -2.43
CA THR A 3 8.18 3.07 -1.25
C THR A 3 7.17 2.74 -0.17
N GLY A 4 7.31 1.57 0.45
CA GLY A 4 6.44 1.11 1.52
C GLY A 4 7.24 0.77 2.78
N ARG A 5 6.55 0.76 3.92
CA ARG A 5 7.00 0.13 5.16
C ARG A 5 5.90 -0.78 5.68
N PHE A 6 6.26 -2.01 6.03
CA PHE A 6 5.40 -2.94 6.76
C PHE A 6 5.96 -3.09 8.17
N ILE A 7 5.17 -2.73 9.17
CA ILE A 7 5.56 -2.78 10.58
C ILE A 7 4.62 -3.74 11.29
N LEU A 8 5.18 -4.79 11.87
CA LEU A 8 4.45 -5.74 12.71
C LEU A 8 4.77 -5.45 14.17
N LEU A 9 3.75 -5.12 14.94
CA LEU A 9 3.81 -4.95 16.39
C LEU A 9 3.21 -6.19 17.05
N HIS A 10 3.79 -6.59 18.18
CA HIS A 10 3.31 -7.70 19.00
C HIS A 10 3.32 -7.28 20.46
N ASP A 11 2.16 -7.40 21.10
CA ASP A 11 1.97 -7.27 22.54
C ASP A 11 1.40 -8.60 23.07
N PRO A 12 2.19 -9.41 23.80
CA PRO A 12 1.74 -10.69 24.32
C PRO A 12 0.55 -10.60 25.29
N GLU A 13 0.38 -9.46 25.98
CA GLU A 13 -0.71 -9.25 26.93
C GLU A 13 -2.00 -8.80 26.21
N GLY A 14 -1.88 -8.38 24.96
CA GLY A 14 -2.97 -7.88 24.13
C GLY A 14 -3.27 -6.41 24.39
N SER A 15 -3.80 -5.74 23.36
CA SER A 15 -4.20 -4.33 23.43
C SER A 15 -5.68 -4.18 23.12
N GLU A 16 -6.43 -3.51 23.99
CA GLU A 16 -7.83 -3.14 23.72
C GLU A 16 -7.95 -2.23 22.49
N LEU A 17 -6.98 -1.33 22.27
CA LEU A 17 -6.96 -0.43 21.12
C LEU A 17 -6.77 -1.20 19.80
N TRP A 18 -6.05 -2.31 19.83
CA TRP A 18 -5.85 -3.15 18.65
C TRP A 18 -6.97 -4.18 18.51
N ASP A 19 -7.63 -4.54 19.62
CA ASP A 19 -8.44 -5.74 19.76
C ASP A 19 -7.61 -6.98 19.39
N GLY A 20 -6.46 -7.18 20.03
CA GLY A 20 -5.61 -8.34 19.74
C GLY A 20 -4.18 -8.18 20.22
N THR A 21 -3.37 -9.21 19.97
CA THR A 21 -1.95 -9.25 20.34
C THR A 21 -1.03 -8.76 19.22
N PHE A 22 -1.53 -8.64 17.99
CA PHE A 22 -0.78 -8.15 16.84
C PHE A 22 -1.41 -6.90 16.26
N ARG A 23 -0.56 -5.99 15.75
CA ARG A 23 -1.00 -4.86 14.94
C ARG A 23 -0.06 -4.67 13.77
N ILE A 24 -0.62 -4.59 12.57
CA ILE A 24 0.14 -4.19 11.40
C ILE A 24 -0.07 -2.70 11.20
N VAL A 25 1.02 -1.98 10.95
CA VAL A 25 1.04 -0.58 10.56
C VAL A 25 1.80 -0.46 9.26
N THR A 26 1.23 0.25 8.29
CA THR A 26 1.85 0.50 6.99
C THR A 26 1.90 1.98 6.66
N TYR A 27 2.95 2.32 5.93
CA TYR A 27 3.13 3.60 5.25
C TYR A 27 3.52 3.28 3.82
N ILE A 28 2.78 3.78 2.83
CA ILE A 28 3.11 3.65 1.41
C ILE A 28 3.08 5.04 0.80
N ARG A 29 4.13 5.40 0.07
CA ARG A 29 4.18 6.62 -0.74
C ARG A 29 4.51 6.27 -2.17
N ALA A 30 3.81 6.88 -3.11
CA ALA A 30 4.15 6.79 -4.52
C ALA A 30 3.94 8.12 -5.23
N GLN A 31 4.83 8.41 -6.16
CA GLN A 31 4.62 9.46 -7.16
C GLN A 31 3.85 8.87 -8.34
N LEU A 32 2.76 9.52 -8.71
CA LEU A 32 1.86 9.17 -9.80
C LEU A 32 1.92 10.22 -10.91
N ASP A 33 1.55 9.80 -12.12
CA ASP A 33 1.43 10.70 -13.26
C ASP A 33 0.22 11.64 -13.08
N ALA A 34 0.32 12.83 -13.68
CA ALA A 34 -0.66 13.90 -13.52
C ALA A 34 -2.10 13.52 -13.91
N GLU A 35 -2.28 12.61 -14.89
CA GLU A 35 -3.61 12.11 -15.29
C GLU A 35 -4.29 11.29 -14.18
N MET A 36 -3.54 10.42 -13.48
CA MET A 36 -4.09 9.64 -12.35
C MET A 36 -4.34 10.51 -11.12
N GLY A 37 -3.48 11.50 -10.88
CA GLY A 37 -3.54 12.27 -9.65
C GLY A 37 -4.63 13.35 -9.60
N ASN A 38 -5.17 13.77 -10.75
CA ASN A 38 -6.29 14.70 -10.78
C ASN A 38 -7.63 14.07 -10.36
N ASP A 39 -7.69 12.74 -10.25
CA ASP A 39 -8.87 12.04 -9.75
C ASP A 39 -9.09 12.32 -8.25
N THR A 40 -10.21 12.96 -7.92
CA THR A 40 -10.63 13.24 -6.53
C THR A 40 -10.88 11.98 -5.71
N LEU A 41 -11.08 10.83 -6.36
CA LEU A 41 -11.31 9.54 -5.73
C LEU A 41 -10.02 8.77 -5.43
N LEU A 42 -8.84 9.30 -5.82
CA LEU A 42 -7.58 8.59 -5.66
C LEU A 42 -7.32 8.11 -4.23
N GLY A 43 -7.73 8.89 -3.22
CA GLY A 43 -7.62 8.48 -1.82
C GLY A 43 -8.51 7.28 -1.47
N SER A 44 -9.73 7.25 -2.00
CA SER A 44 -10.66 6.11 -1.85
C SER A 44 -10.17 4.89 -2.61
N VAL A 45 -9.64 5.08 -3.82
CA VAL A 45 -9.04 4.01 -4.64
C VAL A 45 -7.85 3.37 -3.92
N ALA A 46 -6.95 4.19 -3.36
CA ALA A 46 -5.83 3.71 -2.54
C ALA A 46 -6.27 2.85 -1.36
N TRP A 47 -7.36 3.23 -0.69
CA TRP A 47 -7.94 2.44 0.39
C TRP A 47 -8.55 1.13 -0.13
N THR A 48 -9.29 1.19 -1.23
CA THR A 48 -9.87 0.00 -1.87
C THR A 48 -8.79 -1.01 -2.26
N TRP A 49 -7.67 -0.56 -2.83
CA TRP A 49 -6.56 -1.46 -3.17
C TRP A 49 -5.97 -2.19 -1.96
N LEU A 50 -5.91 -1.56 -0.77
CA LEU A 50 -5.50 -2.25 0.45
C LEU A 50 -6.47 -3.40 0.79
N VAL A 51 -7.76 -3.08 0.79
CA VAL A 51 -8.82 -4.01 1.17
C VAL A 51 -8.90 -5.17 0.18
N GLU A 52 -8.83 -4.87 -1.12
CA GLU A 52 -8.81 -5.88 -2.19
C GLU A 52 -7.58 -6.78 -2.09
N ALA A 53 -6.39 -6.21 -1.86
CA ALA A 53 -5.18 -7.03 -1.68
C ALA A 53 -5.31 -7.96 -0.46
N LEU A 54 -5.84 -7.47 0.66
CA LEU A 54 -6.09 -8.31 1.83
C LEU A 54 -7.10 -9.43 1.52
N ASP A 55 -8.16 -9.14 0.76
CA ASP A 55 -9.18 -10.12 0.39
C ASP A 55 -8.63 -11.20 -0.59
N ILE A 56 -7.90 -10.79 -1.63
CA ILE A 56 -7.26 -11.69 -2.61
C ILE A 56 -6.36 -12.72 -1.91
N HIS A 57 -5.56 -12.26 -0.95
CA HIS A 57 -4.67 -13.14 -0.17
C HIS A 57 -5.37 -13.84 1.00
N LYS A 58 -6.67 -13.63 1.18
CA LYS A 58 -7.48 -14.20 2.29
C LYS A 58 -6.88 -13.87 3.66
N ALA A 59 -6.34 -12.67 3.77
CA ALA A 59 -5.64 -12.19 4.94
C ALA A 59 -6.64 -11.69 5.99
N MET A 60 -7.20 -12.60 6.77
CA MET A 60 -8.25 -12.31 7.75
C MET A 60 -7.84 -11.22 8.76
N TYR A 61 -8.62 -10.14 8.85
CA TYR A 61 -8.30 -8.98 9.66
C TYR A 61 -9.55 -8.35 10.29
N ARG A 62 -9.29 -7.52 11.30
CA ARG A 62 -10.27 -6.61 11.92
C ARG A 62 -9.66 -5.25 12.22
N ASN A 63 -10.50 -4.30 12.62
CA ASN A 63 -10.10 -2.94 13.03
C ASN A 63 -9.15 -2.26 12.03
N ALA A 64 -9.42 -2.42 10.73
CA ALA A 64 -8.69 -1.71 9.69
C ALA A 64 -9.10 -0.23 9.68
N GLY A 65 -8.11 0.63 9.58
CA GLY A 65 -8.33 2.06 9.42
C GLY A 65 -7.08 2.75 8.91
N GLY A 66 -7.25 3.95 8.35
CA GLY A 66 -6.14 4.68 7.77
C GLY A 66 -6.54 6.02 7.17
N THR A 67 -5.55 6.68 6.60
CA THR A 67 -5.68 7.95 5.88
C THR A 67 -4.91 7.84 4.57
N ALA A 68 -5.55 8.23 3.47
CA ALA A 68 -4.87 8.51 2.21
C ALA A 68 -4.76 10.03 2.03
N THR A 69 -3.57 10.52 1.73
CA THR A 69 -3.29 11.94 1.52
C THR A 69 -2.73 12.13 0.12
N ARG A 70 -3.30 13.08 -0.63
CA ARG A 70 -2.83 13.47 -1.95
C ARG A 70 -2.10 14.81 -1.85
N ILE A 71 -0.92 14.89 -2.44
CA ILE A 71 -0.09 16.09 -2.49
C ILE A 71 0.02 16.49 -3.96
N LEU A 72 -0.53 17.66 -4.29
CA LEU A 72 -0.44 18.26 -5.64
C LEU A 72 0.69 19.28 -5.63
N SER A 73 1.67 19.10 -6.52
CA SER A 73 2.79 20.03 -6.69
C SER A 73 2.72 20.64 -8.09
N GLU A 74 2.22 21.88 -8.16
CA GLU A 74 2.17 22.66 -9.39
C GLU A 74 3.45 23.51 -9.54
N SER A 75 4.02 23.53 -10.74
CA SER A 75 5.27 24.25 -11.01
C SER A 75 5.02 25.65 -11.61
N PHE A 76 5.66 26.68 -11.05
CA PHE A 76 5.51 28.07 -11.51
C PHE A 76 6.86 28.73 -11.81
N GLY A 77 6.84 29.81 -12.62
CA GLY A 77 8.01 30.65 -12.89
C GLY A 77 9.15 29.88 -13.58
N THR A 78 10.33 29.87 -12.96
CA THR A 78 11.52 29.17 -13.50
C THR A 78 11.35 27.64 -13.55
N LEU A 79 10.35 27.08 -12.87
CA LEU A 79 10.01 25.67 -12.91
C LEU A 79 8.84 25.36 -13.85
N ALA A 80 8.25 26.35 -14.54
CA ALA A 80 7.06 26.16 -15.37
C ALA A 80 7.22 25.18 -16.55
N GLY A 81 8.44 24.75 -16.87
CA GLY A 81 8.70 23.68 -17.85
C GLY A 81 8.77 22.27 -17.25
N GLN A 82 8.68 22.14 -15.92
CA GLN A 82 8.59 20.84 -15.23
C GLN A 82 7.15 20.36 -15.24
N GLN A 83 6.95 19.04 -15.35
CA GLN A 83 5.63 18.46 -15.21
C GLN A 83 5.18 18.55 -13.75
N ASP A 84 3.90 18.85 -13.55
CA ASP A 84 3.28 18.77 -12.24
C ASP A 84 3.40 17.35 -11.68
N ALA A 85 3.63 17.27 -10.38
CA ALA A 85 3.83 15.99 -9.69
C ALA A 85 2.71 15.76 -8.69
N ILE A 86 2.23 14.52 -8.65
CA ILE A 86 1.22 14.11 -7.69
C ILE A 86 1.76 12.96 -6.87
N ASP A 87 1.87 13.18 -5.56
CA ASP A 87 2.23 12.14 -4.62
C ASP A 87 0.98 11.67 -3.89
N ILE A 88 0.87 10.36 -3.70
CA ILE A 88 -0.07 9.76 -2.77
C ILE A 88 0.67 9.13 -1.61
N GLU A 89 0.14 9.34 -0.41
CA GLU A 89 0.60 8.74 0.82
C GLU A 89 -0.56 8.00 1.48
N LEU A 90 -0.41 6.70 1.69
CA LEU A 90 -1.32 5.90 2.49
C LEU A 90 -0.67 5.54 3.83
N ARG A 91 -1.36 5.87 4.91
CA ARG A 91 -1.08 5.36 6.25
C ARG A 91 -2.24 4.49 6.66
N ALA A 92 -1.99 3.23 6.97
CA ALA A 92 -3.05 2.34 7.40
C ALA A 92 -2.56 1.41 8.50
N SER A 93 -3.51 0.83 9.21
CA SER A 93 -3.23 -0.20 10.19
C SER A 93 -4.44 -1.11 10.35
N TRP A 94 -4.17 -2.37 10.66
CA TRP A 94 -5.19 -3.38 10.89
C TRP A 94 -4.66 -4.44 11.87
N THR A 95 -5.58 -5.21 12.43
CA THR A 95 -5.27 -6.28 13.37
C THR A 95 -5.46 -7.62 12.68
N PRO A 96 -4.39 -8.43 12.53
CA PRO A 96 -4.50 -9.81 12.06
C PRO A 96 -5.37 -10.65 13.00
N ASP A 97 -6.12 -11.61 12.45
CA ASP A 97 -6.92 -12.50 13.29
C ASP A 97 -6.10 -13.54 14.06
N ASN A 98 -4.89 -13.84 13.59
CA ASN A 98 -3.98 -14.76 14.24
C ASN A 98 -2.50 -14.42 13.92
N ALA A 99 -1.57 -15.21 14.46
CA ALA A 99 -0.13 -14.98 14.28
C ALA A 99 0.41 -15.29 12.87
N GLN A 100 -0.41 -15.82 11.95
CA GLN A 100 -0.02 -16.14 10.58
C GLN A 100 -0.08 -14.87 9.72
N VAL A 101 1.00 -14.08 9.78
CA VAL A 101 1.08 -12.77 9.10
C VAL A 101 1.48 -12.83 7.63
N GLN A 102 1.77 -14.03 7.10
CA GLN A 102 2.27 -14.21 5.73
C GLN A 102 1.33 -13.60 4.68
N ALA A 103 0.04 -13.96 4.72
CA ALA A 103 -0.95 -13.44 3.78
C ALA A 103 -1.06 -11.91 3.82
N HIS A 104 -0.87 -11.30 5.00
CA HIS A 104 -0.88 -9.83 5.13
C HIS A 104 0.36 -9.19 4.51
N LEU A 105 1.52 -9.82 4.61
CA LEU A 105 2.76 -9.33 4.02
C LEU A 105 2.73 -9.45 2.49
N GLU A 106 2.18 -10.55 1.97
CA GLU A 106 1.97 -10.75 0.53
C GLU A 106 0.99 -9.72 -0.03
N ALA A 107 -0.17 -9.53 0.62
CA ALA A 107 -1.13 -8.48 0.27
C ALA A 107 -0.50 -7.09 0.26
N TRP A 108 0.32 -6.77 1.27
CA TRP A 108 1.05 -5.51 1.32
C TRP A 108 2.06 -5.37 0.18
N SER A 109 2.76 -6.44 -0.18
CA SER A 109 3.71 -6.43 -1.30
C SER A 109 3.01 -6.15 -2.62
N ASP A 110 1.89 -6.83 -2.88
CA ASP A 110 1.07 -6.63 -4.07
C ASP A 110 0.52 -5.20 -4.13
N MET A 111 0.09 -4.68 -2.99
CA MET A 111 -0.32 -3.28 -2.89
C MET A 111 0.81 -2.31 -3.26
N VAL A 112 2.04 -2.51 -2.75
CA VAL A 112 3.19 -1.65 -3.11
C VAL A 112 3.51 -1.75 -4.60
N CYS A 113 3.37 -2.93 -5.21
CA CYS A 113 3.51 -3.12 -6.66
C CYS A 113 2.45 -2.33 -7.44
N THR A 114 1.18 -2.38 -7.03
CA THR A 114 0.10 -1.59 -7.63
C THR A 114 0.39 -0.10 -7.56
N PHE A 115 0.85 0.41 -6.42
CA PHE A 115 1.28 1.81 -6.26
C PHE A 115 2.51 2.18 -7.11
N ALA A 116 3.35 1.19 -7.44
CA ALA A 116 4.48 1.37 -8.35
C ALA A 116 4.06 1.36 -9.84
N GLY A 117 2.77 1.17 -10.15
CA GLY A 117 2.26 1.04 -11.51
C GLY A 117 2.50 -0.34 -12.13
N LEU A 118 2.83 -1.36 -11.33
CA LEU A 118 2.97 -2.72 -11.82
C LEU A 118 1.59 -3.39 -11.83
N PRO A 119 1.06 -3.80 -13.01
CA PRO A 119 -0.20 -4.51 -13.06
C PRO A 119 -0.09 -5.85 -12.33
N PRO A 120 -1.18 -6.32 -11.69
CA PRO A 120 -1.21 -7.67 -11.13
C PRO A 120 -0.92 -8.70 -12.22
N LEU A 121 -0.22 -9.77 -11.86
CA LEU A 121 0.07 -10.84 -12.82
C LEU A 121 -1.25 -11.48 -13.28
N PRO A 122 -1.49 -11.61 -14.59
CA PRO A 122 -2.64 -12.33 -15.09
C PRO A 122 -2.65 -13.78 -14.59
N GLU A 123 -3.83 -14.37 -14.44
CA GLU A 123 -3.96 -15.78 -14.08
C GLU A 123 -3.12 -16.68 -15.01
N GLY A 124 -2.31 -17.55 -14.43
CA GLY A 124 -1.45 -18.49 -15.17
C GLY A 124 -0.08 -17.93 -15.59
N VAL A 125 0.25 -16.67 -15.26
CA VAL A 125 1.57 -16.08 -15.55
C VAL A 125 2.46 -16.16 -14.31
N ALA A 126 3.57 -16.92 -14.41
CA ALA A 126 4.59 -16.97 -13.38
C ALA A 126 5.80 -16.10 -13.76
N SER A 127 6.26 -15.25 -12.83
CA SER A 127 7.51 -14.51 -12.99
C SER A 127 8.70 -15.48 -13.05
N LEU A 128 9.49 -15.40 -14.12
CA LEU A 128 10.70 -16.20 -14.25
C LEU A 128 11.73 -15.74 -13.19
N PRO A 129 12.33 -16.66 -12.42
CA PRO A 129 13.33 -16.30 -11.43
C PRO A 129 14.51 -15.63 -12.14
N ASN A 130 14.85 -14.41 -11.73
CA ASN A 130 15.99 -13.69 -12.27
C ASN A 130 17.26 -14.45 -11.84
N ARG A 131 17.87 -15.18 -12.77
CA ARG A 131 19.09 -15.94 -12.52
C ARG A 131 20.20 -14.96 -12.17
N ARG A 132 20.52 -14.81 -10.88
CA ARG A 132 21.71 -14.09 -10.44
C ARG A 132 22.91 -14.73 -11.15
N ARG A 133 23.47 -14.01 -12.13
CA ARG A 133 24.80 -14.30 -12.67
C ARG A 133 25.79 -13.92 -11.57
N ASN A 134 26.26 -14.93 -10.84
CA ASN A 134 27.49 -14.82 -10.07
C ASN A 134 28.67 -14.67 -11.03
#